data_AF-A0A2D9S9U7-F1
#
_entry.id   AF-A0A2D9S9U7-F1
#
_cell.length_a   1.000
_cell.length_b   1.000
_cell.length_c   1.000
_cell.angle_alpha   90.00
_cell.angle_beta   90.00
_cell.angle_gamma   90.00
#
_symmetry.space_group_name_H-M   'P 1'
#
loop_
_entity.id
_entity.type
_entity.pdbx_description
1 polymer ?
#
loop_
_entity_poly.entity_id
_entity_poly.type
_entity_poly.pdbx_seq_one_letter_code
_entity_poly.pdbx_strand_id
1 'polypeptide(L)'
;MKGVVRWVTGEEIEGETDNGKITQFHSETAASPMQIVLQAHGACSLIDIIDGLKHRMENVRAMWIELESERSSERPKVFTYVNMKYVIEGDVPEKLVRRLIHQSHEKYCSVGVMITRSGAKLDWSLDLRP
;
A
#
# COMPACT_ATOMS: atom_id res chain seq x y z
N MET A 1 5.14 0.60 -19.03
CA MET A 1 4.08 1.36 -18.34
C MET A 1 3.97 2.72 -19.00
N LYS A 2 2.86 2.99 -19.69
CA LYS A 2 2.48 4.34 -20.10
C LYS A 2 1.11 4.67 -19.50
N GLY A 3 0.84 5.95 -19.30
CA GLY A 3 -0.47 6.41 -18.84
C GLY A 3 -0.64 7.90 -19.10
N VAL A 4 -1.89 8.36 -19.04
CA VAL A 4 -2.26 9.77 -19.19
C VAL A 4 -3.07 10.17 -17.96
N VAL A 5 -2.83 11.36 -17.43
CA VAL A 5 -3.67 11.96 -16.39
C VAL A 5 -4.41 13.13 -17.01
N ARG A 6 -5.72 13.22 -16.77
CA ARG A 6 -6.58 14.28 -17.31
C ARG A 6 -7.29 14.99 -16.18
N TRP A 7 -7.31 16.31 -16.29
CA TRP A 7 -8.31 17.11 -15.60
C TRP A 7 -9.64 16.94 -16.37
N VAL A 8 -10.70 16.59 -15.66
CA VAL A 8 -12.01 16.34 -16.26
C VAL A 8 -12.86 17.60 -16.14
N THR A 9 -13.16 18.02 -14.92
CA THR A 9 -13.90 19.24 -14.61
C THR A 9 -13.70 19.59 -13.14
N GLY A 10 -13.89 20.85 -12.74
CA GLY A 10 -13.77 21.25 -11.33
C GLY A 10 -12.45 20.80 -10.70
N GLU A 11 -12.52 19.97 -9.66
CA GLU A 11 -11.36 19.33 -9.00
C GLU A 11 -11.14 17.87 -9.46
N GLU A 12 -11.96 17.38 -10.38
CA GLU A 12 -11.96 15.99 -10.84
C GLU A 12 -10.73 15.68 -11.70
N ILE A 13 -9.98 14.67 -11.27
CA ILE A 13 -8.77 14.18 -11.96
C ILE A 13 -8.86 12.67 -12.10
N GLU A 14 -8.60 12.19 -13.31
CA GLU A 14 -8.50 10.76 -13.61
C GLU A 14 -7.18 10.41 -14.29
N GLY A 15 -6.78 9.14 -14.18
CA GLY A 15 -5.67 8.57 -14.92
C GLY A 15 -6.10 7.34 -15.70
N GLU A 16 -5.56 7.20 -16.91
CA GLU A 16 -5.79 6.08 -17.81
C GLU A 16 -4.47 5.35 -18.08
N THR A 17 -4.45 4.03 -17.91
CA THR A 17 -3.31 3.17 -18.23
C THR A 17 -3.26 2.85 -19.74
N ASP A 18 -2.11 2.37 -20.23
CA ASP A 18 -1.94 1.93 -21.63
C ASP A 18 -2.88 0.81 -22.10
N ASN A 19 -3.54 0.11 -21.18
CA ASN A 19 -4.58 -0.88 -21.46
C ASN A 19 -6.01 -0.39 -21.13
N GLY A 20 -6.22 0.92 -21.01
CA GLY A 20 -7.55 1.55 -20.91
C GLY A 20 -8.22 1.45 -19.55
N LYS A 21 -7.49 1.10 -18.48
CA LYS A 21 -8.05 1.10 -17.11
C LYS A 21 -8.03 2.51 -16.56
N ILE A 22 -9.15 2.93 -15.97
CA ILE A 22 -9.33 4.27 -15.40
C ILE A 22 -9.22 4.21 -13.87
N THR A 23 -8.46 5.15 -13.31
CA THR A 23 -8.35 5.40 -11.87
C THR A 23 -8.74 6.85 -11.59
N GLN A 24 -9.64 7.06 -10.63
CA GLN A 24 -9.99 8.40 -10.15
C GLN A 24 -9.02 8.82 -9.04
N PHE A 25 -8.51 10.05 -9.08
CA PHE A 25 -7.43 10.53 -8.21
C PHE A 25 -7.77 11.72 -7.33
N HIS A 26 -8.82 12.48 -7.65
CA HIS A 26 -9.27 13.60 -6.83
C HIS A 26 -10.68 13.93 -7.28
N SER A 27 -11.66 13.79 -6.39
CA SER A 27 -13.05 14.22 -6.59
C SER A 27 -13.76 14.22 -5.24
N GLU A 28 -15.07 14.47 -5.21
CA GLU A 28 -15.89 14.32 -4.00
C GLU A 28 -15.81 12.89 -3.42
N THR A 29 -15.70 11.88 -4.29
CA THR A 29 -15.72 10.46 -3.89
C THR A 29 -14.38 9.75 -4.06
N ALA A 30 -13.39 10.38 -4.72
CA ALA A 30 -12.08 9.81 -4.95
C ALA A 30 -11.05 10.36 -3.96
N ALA A 31 -10.27 9.44 -3.37
CA ALA A 31 -9.14 9.79 -2.51
C ALA A 31 -8.10 10.62 -3.29
N SER A 32 -7.45 11.58 -2.62
CA SER A 32 -6.40 12.40 -3.22
C SER A 32 -5.19 11.57 -3.69
N PRO A 33 -4.32 12.09 -4.58
CA PRO A 33 -3.18 11.32 -5.09
C PRO A 33 -2.26 10.80 -3.98
N MET A 34 -2.05 11.59 -2.92
CA MET A 34 -1.21 11.17 -1.79
C MET A 34 -1.87 10.09 -0.93
N GLN A 35 -3.19 10.13 -0.74
CA GLN A 35 -3.91 9.03 -0.07
C GLN A 35 -3.84 7.76 -0.90
N ILE A 36 -3.96 7.87 -2.23
CA ILE A 36 -3.82 6.73 -3.15
C ILE A 36 -2.40 6.17 -3.11
N VAL A 37 -1.35 7.00 -3.04
CA VAL A 37 0.03 6.50 -2.87
C VAL A 37 0.20 5.73 -1.56
N LEU A 38 -0.38 6.21 -0.45
CA LEU A 38 -0.36 5.49 0.83
C LEU A 38 -1.06 4.13 0.71
N GLN A 39 -2.25 4.09 0.11
CA GLN A 39 -2.99 2.86 -0.15
C GLN A 39 -2.23 1.93 -1.10
N ALA A 40 -1.59 2.47 -2.14
CA ALA A 40 -0.78 1.72 -3.09
C ALA A 40 0.44 1.09 -2.41
N HIS A 41 1.05 1.76 -1.43
CA HIS A 41 2.11 1.17 -0.61
C HIS A 41 1.58 -0.03 0.17
N GLY A 42 0.45 0.12 0.88
CA GLY A 42 -0.19 -0.99 1.59
C GLY A 42 -0.55 -2.15 0.66
N ALA A 43 -1.21 -1.86 -0.46
CA ALA A 43 -1.61 -2.87 -1.44
C ALA A 43 -0.41 -3.60 -2.06
N CYS A 44 0.66 -2.88 -2.42
CA CYS A 44 1.88 -3.47 -2.96
C CYS A 44 2.51 -4.44 -1.94
N SER A 45 2.52 -4.08 -0.65
CA SER A 45 3.02 -4.98 0.39
C SER A 45 2.10 -6.18 0.63
N LEU A 46 0.78 -5.98 0.60
CA LEU A 46 -0.20 -7.05 0.81
C LEU A 46 -0.12 -8.12 -0.29
N ILE A 47 0.16 -7.71 -1.54
CA ILE A 47 0.40 -8.62 -2.66
C ILE A 47 1.60 -9.55 -2.36
N ASP A 48 2.70 -9.02 -1.83
CA ASP A 48 3.87 -9.85 -1.46
C ASP A 48 3.52 -10.91 -0.41
N ILE A 49 2.62 -10.60 0.53
CA ILE A 49 2.13 -11.56 1.53
C ILE A 49 1.27 -12.64 0.88
N ILE A 50 0.32 -12.23 0.01
CA ILE A 50 -0.56 -13.14 -0.73
C ILE A 50 0.27 -14.14 -1.55
N ASP A 51 1.20 -13.63 -2.36
CA ASP A 51 2.06 -14.44 -3.21
C ASP A 51 2.98 -15.35 -2.39
N GLY A 52 3.48 -14.83 -1.25
CA GLY A 52 4.36 -15.55 -0.34
C GLY A 52 3.70 -16.70 0.42
N LEU A 53 2.41 -16.57 0.76
CA LEU A 53 1.63 -17.60 1.45
C LEU A 53 1.33 -18.81 0.53
N LYS A 54 1.26 -18.60 -0.78
CA LYS A 54 1.01 -19.65 -1.79
C LYS A 54 -0.29 -20.41 -1.48
N HIS A 55 -0.24 -21.75 -1.48
CA HIS A 55 -1.40 -22.58 -1.13
C HIS A 55 -2.01 -22.26 0.24
N ARG A 56 -1.21 -21.74 1.19
CA ARG A 56 -1.72 -21.38 2.54
C ARG A 56 -2.71 -20.21 2.54
N MET A 57 -2.86 -19.50 1.41
CA MET A 57 -3.94 -18.53 1.26
C MET A 57 -5.32 -19.15 1.45
N GLU A 58 -5.48 -20.46 1.25
CA GLU A 58 -6.74 -21.18 1.51
C GLU A 58 -7.15 -21.15 2.99
N ASN A 59 -6.20 -20.93 3.91
CA ASN A 59 -6.46 -20.83 5.34
C ASN A 59 -6.77 -19.40 5.81
N VAL A 60 -6.64 -18.40 4.92
CA VAL A 60 -6.90 -16.99 5.24
C VAL A 60 -8.37 -16.67 5.00
N ARG A 61 -9.07 -16.29 6.07
CA ARG A 61 -10.47 -15.85 6.02
C ARG A 61 -10.58 -14.37 5.67
N ALA A 62 -9.70 -13.53 6.23
CA ALA A 62 -9.63 -12.11 5.94
C ALA A 62 -8.20 -11.59 6.13
N MET A 63 -7.81 -10.57 5.37
CA MET A 63 -6.51 -9.94 5.51
C MET A 63 -6.56 -8.49 5.02
N TRP A 64 -6.05 -7.57 5.83
CA TRP A 64 -5.95 -6.15 5.48
C TRP A 64 -4.78 -5.48 6.20
N ILE A 65 -4.50 -4.23 5.84
CA ILE A 65 -3.50 -3.39 6.51
C ILE A 65 -4.17 -2.09 6.94
N GLU A 66 -4.06 -1.78 8.24
CA GLU A 66 -4.38 -0.46 8.78
C GLU A 66 -3.17 0.46 8.56
N LEU A 67 -3.40 1.60 7.89
CA LEU A 67 -2.36 2.52 7.44
C LEU A 67 -2.45 3.85 8.18
N GLU A 68 -1.36 4.26 8.79
CA GLU A 68 -1.20 5.61 9.35
C GLU A 68 0.05 6.25 8.75
N SER A 69 0.04 7.58 8.61
CA SER A 69 1.19 8.28 8.03
C SER A 69 1.29 9.70 8.55
N GLU A 70 2.52 10.20 8.62
CA GLU A 70 2.82 11.61 8.80
C GLU A 70 3.47 12.19 7.55
N ARG A 71 3.26 13.48 7.34
CA ARG A 71 3.82 14.23 6.22
C ARG A 71 4.53 15.46 6.72
N SER A 72 5.56 15.89 5.99
CA SER A 72 6.25 17.15 6.27
C SER A 72 5.25 18.31 6.35
N SER A 73 5.45 19.19 7.34
CA SER A 73 4.67 20.42 7.50
C SER A 73 4.96 21.42 6.37
N GLU A 74 6.19 21.40 5.85
CA GLU A 74 6.67 22.29 4.79
C GLU A 74 6.60 21.65 3.40
N ARG A 75 6.63 22.48 2.36
CA ARG A 75 6.69 21.99 0.98
C ARG A 75 8.11 21.55 0.63
N PRO A 76 8.29 20.40 -0.04
CA PRO A 76 7.25 19.46 -0.46
C PRO A 76 6.72 18.61 0.72
N LYS A 77 5.39 18.47 0.81
CA LYS A 77 4.69 17.70 1.87
C LYS A 77 4.81 16.19 1.65
N VAL A 78 6.03 15.67 1.62
CA VAL A 78 6.36 14.24 1.45
C VAL A 78 6.00 13.44 2.70
N PHE A 79 5.89 12.12 2.59
CA PHE A 79 5.79 11.25 3.76
C PHE A 79 7.08 11.31 4.58
N THR A 80 6.94 11.48 5.90
CA THR A 80 8.05 11.42 6.86
C THR A 80 7.97 10.14 7.70
N TYR A 81 6.76 9.63 7.89
CA TYR A 81 6.50 8.41 8.63
C TYR A 81 5.33 7.64 8.02
N VAL A 82 5.43 6.31 8.04
CA VAL A 82 4.33 5.39 7.73
C VAL A 82 4.32 4.29 8.79
N ASN A 83 3.14 3.94 9.29
CA ASN A 83 2.91 2.80 10.16
C ASN A 83 1.93 1.85 9.49
N MET A 84 2.28 0.55 9.47
CA MET A 84 1.46 -0.50 8.87
C MET A 84 1.12 -1.59 9.89
N LYS A 85 -0.14 -1.70 10.25
CA LYS A 85 -0.62 -2.82 11.08
C LYS A 85 -1.30 -3.85 10.19
N TYR A 86 -0.62 -4.98 10.01
CA TYR A 86 -1.13 -6.12 9.28
C TYR A 86 -2.10 -6.88 10.14
N VAL A 87 -3.32 -7.09 9.65
CA VAL A 87 -4.33 -7.90 10.32
C VAL A 87 -4.63 -9.10 9.44
N ILE A 88 -4.46 -10.31 9.98
CA ILE A 88 -4.73 -11.55 9.26
C ILE A 88 -5.63 -12.42 10.12
N GLU A 89 -6.77 -12.80 9.57
CA GLU A 89 -7.69 -13.76 10.17
C GLU A 89 -7.56 -15.09 9.46
N GLY A 90 -7.13 -16.13 10.17
CA GLY A 90 -6.90 -17.46 9.60
C GLY A 90 -5.75 -18.23 10.24
N ASP A 91 -5.64 -19.51 9.87
CA ASP A 91 -4.62 -20.41 10.37
C ASP A 91 -3.38 -20.41 9.45
N VAL A 92 -2.49 -19.45 9.68
CA VAL A 92 -1.22 -19.32 8.94
C VAL A 92 -0.03 -19.25 9.89
N PRO A 93 1.15 -19.79 9.51
CA PRO A 93 2.31 -19.76 10.39
C PRO A 93 2.83 -18.32 10.61
N GLU A 94 2.74 -17.80 11.84
CA GLU A 94 3.16 -16.44 12.18
C GLU A 94 4.60 -16.13 11.73
N LYS A 95 5.52 -17.06 11.95
CA LYS A 95 6.93 -16.91 11.55
C LYS A 95 7.10 -16.72 10.03
N LEU A 96 6.26 -17.39 9.24
CA LEU A 96 6.25 -17.21 7.78
C LEU A 96 5.75 -15.81 7.45
N VAL A 97 4.60 -15.40 8.00
CA VAL A 97 4.00 -14.08 7.76
C VAL A 97 4.97 -12.95 8.10
N ARG A 98 5.56 -12.97 9.31
CA ARG A 98 6.54 -11.95 9.73
C ARG A 98 7.72 -11.86 8.77
N ARG A 99 8.23 -13.00 8.29
CA ARG A 99 9.32 -13.03 7.31
C ARG A 99 8.90 -12.42 5.97
N LEU A 100 7.66 -12.69 5.51
CA LEU A 100 7.14 -12.12 4.27
C LEU A 100 6.98 -10.59 4.39
N ILE A 101 6.43 -10.09 5.50
CA ILE A 101 6.33 -8.64 5.76
C ILE A 101 7.71 -7.97 5.76
N HIS A 102 8.68 -8.59 6.43
CA HIS A 102 10.06 -8.09 6.43
C HIS A 102 10.66 -8.02 5.02
N GLN A 103 10.51 -9.09 4.23
CA GLN A 103 11.03 -9.14 2.88
C GLN A 103 10.32 -8.18 1.92
N SER A 104 9.01 -7.98 2.10
CA SER A 104 8.23 -6.96 1.38
C SER A 104 8.88 -5.59 1.55
N HIS A 105 9.11 -5.16 2.79
CA HIS A 105 9.64 -3.84 3.09
C HIS A 105 11.12 -3.65 2.74
N GLU A 106 11.92 -4.71 2.79
CA GLU A 106 13.35 -4.62 2.45
C GLU A 106 13.63 -4.70 0.95
N LYS A 107 12.83 -5.47 0.19
CA LYS A 107 13.23 -5.91 -1.15
C LYS A 107 12.14 -5.89 -2.21
N TYR A 108 10.92 -6.31 -1.90
CA TYR A 108 9.94 -6.64 -2.94
C TYR A 108 8.94 -5.52 -3.24
N CYS A 109 8.40 -4.88 -2.21
CA CYS A 109 7.39 -3.83 -2.36
C CYS A 109 8.00 -2.56 -2.97
N SER A 110 7.97 -2.48 -4.30
CA SER A 110 8.64 -1.41 -5.05
C SER A 110 8.10 -0.02 -4.69
N VAL A 111 6.79 0.10 -4.45
CA VAL A 111 6.17 1.35 -3.99
C VAL A 111 6.71 1.76 -2.62
N GLY A 112 6.75 0.80 -1.68
CA GLY A 112 7.23 1.04 -0.33
C GLY A 112 8.71 1.40 -0.26
N VAL A 113 9.54 0.66 -1.01
CA VAL A 113 10.98 0.92 -1.11
C VAL A 113 11.26 2.31 -1.68
N MET A 114 10.48 2.80 -2.64
CA MET A 114 10.62 4.17 -3.12
C MET A 114 10.31 5.21 -2.04
N ILE A 115 9.25 4.98 -1.26
CA ILE A 115 8.84 5.87 -0.16
C ILE A 115 9.90 5.90 0.94
N THR A 116 10.38 4.74 1.40
CA THR A 116 11.41 4.68 2.45
C THR A 116 12.76 5.21 1.98
N ARG A 117 13.14 5.00 0.71
CA ARG A 117 14.34 5.61 0.12
C ARG A 117 14.27 7.14 0.01
N SER A 118 13.08 7.73 -0.02
CA SER A 118 12.93 9.19 0.10
C SER A 118 13.15 9.72 1.52
N GLY A 119 13.45 8.86 2.49
CA GLY A 119 13.76 9.22 3.87
C GLY A 119 12.61 9.01 4.85
N ALA A 120 11.48 8.47 4.41
CA ALA A 120 10.37 8.16 5.32
C ALA A 120 10.73 6.98 6.23
N LYS A 121 10.49 7.12 7.53
CA LYS A 121 10.56 5.99 8.47
C LYS A 121 9.34 5.09 8.28
N LEU A 122 9.52 3.79 8.39
CA LEU A 122 8.46 2.80 8.35
C LEU A 122 8.52 1.91 9.59
N ASP A 123 7.43 1.86 10.34
CA ASP A 123 7.20 0.82 11.35
C ASP A 123 6.05 -0.10 10.91
N TRP A 124 6.04 -1.32 11.44
CA TRP A 124 4.95 -2.25 11.21
C TRP A 124 4.70 -3.18 12.40
N SER A 125 3.47 -3.69 12.48
CA SER A 125 3.06 -4.69 13.46
C SER A 125 2.17 -5.75 12.80
N LEU A 126 2.05 -6.91 13.46
CA LEU A 126 1.20 -8.02 13.00
C LEU A 126 0.21 -8.38 14.11
N ASP A 127 -1.07 -8.36 13.76
CA ASP A 127 -2.21 -8.89 14.52
C ASP A 127 -2.73 -10.14 13.80
N LEU A 128 -2.34 -11.32 14.31
CA LEU A 128 -2.76 -12.61 13.77
C LEU A 128 -3.90 -13.17 14.61
N ARG A 129 -5.04 -13.42 13.98
CA ARG A 129 -6.28 -13.88 14.61
C ARG A 129 -6.62 -15.27 14.06
N PRO A 130 -6.33 -16.35 14.81
CA PRO A 130 -6.56 -17.72 14.32
C PRO A 130 -8.03 -18.01 14.00
#